data_AF-A0A7J9I2W9-F1
#
_entry.id   AF-A0A7J9I2W9-F1
#
_cell.length_a   1.000
_cell.length_b   1.000
_cell.length_c   1.000
_cell.angle_alpha   90.00
_cell.angle_beta   90.00
_cell.angle_gamma   90.00
#
_symmetry.space_group_name_H-M   'P 1'
#
loop_
_entity.id
_entity.type
_entity.pdbx_description
1 polymer ?
#
loop_
_entity_poly.entity_id
_entity_poly.type
_entity_poly.pdbx_seq_one_letter_code
_entity_poly.pdbx_strand_id
1 'polypeptide(L)'
;MEQYFHAMSIEDDATKNEVRAKLRWLTQRGTVREYVQEFGELMLLTSDLSGNEAFFSFTDELKPWAKQELQCQGVQELTNAMMVAESIMELAPRRDRFESSKPNRRDNGWYHEEDEKG
;
A
#
# COMPACT_ATOMS: atom_id res chain seq x y z
N MET A 1 -29.31 34.19 13.35
CA MET A 1 -29.51 32.93 12.59
C MET A 1 -28.42 32.70 11.56
N GLU A 2 -27.81 33.76 10.99
CA GLU A 2 -26.71 33.63 10.01
C GLU A 2 -25.40 33.07 10.57
N GLN A 3 -25.10 33.29 11.86
CA GLN A 3 -23.89 32.74 12.47
C GLN A 3 -23.91 31.21 12.64
N TYR A 4 -25.11 30.60 12.66
CA TYR A 4 -25.26 29.14 12.80
C TYR A 4 -24.87 28.41 11.50
N PHE A 5 -25.27 28.95 10.35
CA PHE A 5 -24.86 28.43 9.04
C PHE A 5 -23.37 28.62 8.80
N HIS A 6 -22.78 29.72 9.26
CA HIS A 6 -21.34 29.94 9.12
C HIS A 6 -20.50 28.98 9.96
N ALA A 7 -20.86 28.77 11.24
CA ALA A 7 -20.16 27.82 12.10
C ALA A 7 -20.27 26.37 11.59
N MET A 8 -21.46 25.96 11.12
CA MET A 8 -21.69 24.62 10.59
C MET A 8 -20.97 24.37 9.24
N SER A 9 -20.83 25.40 8.40
CA SER A 9 -20.03 25.32 7.16
C SER A 9 -18.52 25.31 7.42
N ILE A 10 -18.04 25.99 8.47
CA ILE A 10 -16.62 25.97 8.87
C ILE A 10 -16.22 24.60 9.43
N GLU A 11 -17.08 23.98 10.23
CA GLU A 11 -16.86 22.61 10.74
C GLU A 11 -16.85 21.58 9.59
N ASP A 12 -17.72 21.73 8.59
CA ASP A 12 -17.77 20.87 7.40
C ASP A 12 -16.52 21.01 6.50
N ASP A 13 -16.00 22.23 6.30
CA ASP A 13 -14.76 22.43 5.51
C ASP A 13 -13.50 21.95 6.26
N ALA A 14 -13.43 22.21 7.56
CA ALA A 14 -12.31 21.73 8.40
C ALA A 14 -12.26 20.20 8.45
N THR A 15 -13.42 19.55 8.58
CA THR A 15 -13.52 18.07 8.56
C THR A 15 -13.19 17.50 7.18
N LYS A 16 -13.62 18.12 6.08
CA LYS A 16 -13.22 17.75 4.71
C LYS A 16 -11.71 17.83 4.50
N ASN A 17 -11.07 18.90 4.96
CA ASN A 17 -9.62 19.06 4.84
C ASN A 17 -8.85 18.03 5.69
N GLU A 18 -9.35 17.68 6.87
CA GLU A 18 -8.80 16.62 7.70
C GLU A 18 -8.88 15.24 7.01
N VAL A 19 -10.02 14.93 6.40
CA VAL A 19 -10.22 13.66 5.67
C VAL A 19 -9.32 13.57 4.44
N ARG A 20 -9.15 14.68 3.69
CA ARG A 20 -8.16 14.77 2.62
C ARG A 20 -6.74 14.52 3.11
N ALA A 21 -6.36 15.12 4.24
CA ALA A 21 -5.05 14.89 4.81
C ALA A 21 -4.88 13.41 5.16
N LYS A 22 -5.87 12.79 5.83
CA LYS A 22 -5.82 11.35 6.15
C LYS A 22 -5.70 10.48 4.91
N LEU A 23 -6.45 10.76 3.86
CA LEU A 23 -6.41 10.00 2.62
C LEU A 23 -5.04 10.07 1.92
N ARG A 24 -4.35 11.21 2.01
CA ARG A 24 -2.98 11.38 1.49
C ARG A 24 -1.90 10.63 2.27
N TRP A 25 -2.17 10.25 3.51
CA TRP A 25 -1.23 9.53 4.38
C TRP A 25 -1.72 8.13 4.74
N LEU A 26 -2.82 7.68 4.13
CA LEU A 26 -3.41 6.39 4.42
C LEU A 26 -2.51 5.30 3.85
N THR A 27 -1.82 4.56 4.71
CA THR A 27 -0.93 3.47 4.31
C THR A 27 -1.59 2.12 4.52
N GLN A 28 -1.28 1.14 3.66
CA GLN A 28 -1.73 -0.24 3.87
C GLN A 28 -1.04 -0.88 5.09
N ARG A 29 -1.65 -0.77 6.28
CA ARG A 29 -1.14 -1.37 7.52
C ARG A 29 -1.45 -2.87 7.62
N GLY A 30 -2.69 -3.25 7.29
CA GLY A 30 -3.20 -4.62 7.38
C GLY A 30 -3.23 -5.36 6.03
N THR A 31 -4.35 -6.03 5.79
CA THR A 31 -4.71 -6.67 4.53
C THR A 31 -5.02 -5.64 3.45
N VAL A 32 -4.98 -6.05 2.17
CA VAL A 32 -5.37 -5.16 1.06
C VAL A 32 -6.85 -4.80 1.15
N ARG A 33 -7.71 -5.74 1.57
CA ARG A 33 -9.15 -5.52 1.72
C ARG A 33 -9.49 -4.46 2.76
N GLU A 34 -8.86 -4.52 3.94
CA GLU A 34 -9.04 -3.50 4.98
C GLU A 34 -8.64 -2.12 4.48
N TYR A 35 -7.53 -2.03 3.73
CA TYR A 35 -7.08 -0.78 3.14
C TYR A 35 -8.05 -0.25 2.08
N VAL A 36 -8.55 -1.10 1.17
CA VAL A 36 -9.54 -0.70 0.16
C VAL A 36 -10.81 -0.18 0.82
N GLN A 37 -11.27 -0.84 1.89
CA GLN A 37 -12.44 -0.41 2.64
C GLN A 37 -12.22 0.98 3.28
N GLU A 38 -11.12 1.16 4.02
CA GLU A 38 -10.81 2.43 4.68
C GLU A 38 -10.63 3.57 3.68
N PHE A 39 -9.95 3.31 2.56
CA PHE A 39 -9.79 4.28 1.47
C PHE A 39 -11.15 4.66 0.86
N GLY A 40 -12.02 3.68 0.63
CA GLY A 40 -13.37 3.89 0.10
C GLY A 40 -14.24 4.74 1.04
N GLU A 41 -14.20 4.47 2.34
CA GLU A 41 -14.92 5.24 3.35
C GLU A 41 -14.45 6.72 3.38
N LEU A 42 -13.14 6.96 3.33
CA LEU A 42 -12.58 8.31 3.30
C LEU A 42 -12.91 9.06 1.98
N MET A 43 -12.90 8.35 0.85
CA MET A 43 -13.31 8.88 -0.46
C MET A 43 -14.78 9.32 -0.47
N LEU A 44 -15.67 8.52 0.11
CA LEU A 44 -17.09 8.87 0.18
C LEU A 44 -17.33 10.12 1.04
N LEU A 45 -16.53 10.27 2.10
CA LEU A 45 -16.57 11.43 2.98
C LEU A 45 -15.96 12.69 2.34
N THR A 46 -15.05 12.54 1.37
CA THR A 46 -14.48 13.66 0.60
C THR A 46 -14.71 13.49 -0.90
N SER A 47 -15.89 13.91 -1.37
CA SER A 47 -16.27 13.81 -2.79
C SER A 47 -15.55 14.77 -3.75
N ASP A 48 -14.52 15.50 -3.30
CA ASP A 48 -13.86 16.59 -4.04
C ASP A 48 -12.51 16.20 -4.68
N LEU A 49 -12.06 14.96 -4.50
CA LEU A 49 -10.84 14.48 -5.15
C LEU A 49 -11.10 14.08 -6.60
N SER A 50 -10.26 14.57 -7.51
CA SER A 50 -10.29 14.09 -8.90
C SER A 50 -9.94 12.61 -8.96
N GLY A 51 -10.55 11.86 -9.89
CA GLY A 51 -10.31 10.41 -10.03
C GLY A 51 -8.83 10.06 -10.22
N ASN A 52 -8.07 10.93 -10.90
CA ASN A 52 -6.63 10.78 -11.07
C ASN A 52 -5.87 11.00 -9.76
N GLU A 53 -6.15 12.07 -9.01
CA GLU A 53 -5.51 12.33 -7.71
C GLU A 53 -5.78 11.17 -6.73
N ALA A 54 -7.03 10.71 -6.66
CA ALA A 54 -7.40 9.59 -5.81
C ALA A 54 -6.74 8.27 -6.26
N PHE A 55 -6.62 8.02 -7.57
CA PHE A 55 -5.89 6.86 -8.08
C PHE A 55 -4.41 6.88 -7.70
N PHE A 56 -3.74 8.03 -7.82
CA PHE A 56 -2.33 8.16 -7.44
C PHE A 56 -2.14 7.97 -5.93
N SER A 57 -2.96 8.59 -5.09
CA SER A 57 -2.91 8.36 -3.64
C SER A 57 -3.17 6.90 -3.27
N PHE A 58 -4.19 6.28 -3.88
CA PHE A 58 -4.53 4.88 -3.63
C PHE A 58 -3.37 3.94 -3.97
N THR A 59 -2.76 4.12 -5.15
CA THR A 59 -1.71 3.23 -5.65
C THR A 59 -0.37 3.47 -4.96
N ASP A 60 -0.07 4.69 -4.51
CA ASP A 60 1.23 4.98 -3.89
C ASP A 60 1.34 4.49 -2.44
N GLU A 61 0.24 4.27 -1.77
CA GLU A 61 0.26 3.87 -0.36
C GLU A 61 0.03 2.36 -0.13
N LEU A 62 -0.14 1.60 -1.22
CA LEU A 62 -0.18 0.14 -1.21
C LEU A 62 1.19 -0.48 -0.91
N LYS A 63 1.21 -1.68 -0.33
CA LYS A 63 2.45 -2.46 -0.19
C LYS A 63 3.04 -2.76 -1.57
N PRO A 64 4.38 -2.83 -1.71
CA PRO A 64 5.04 -2.99 -3.02
C PRO A 64 4.54 -4.17 -3.86
N TRP A 65 4.21 -5.29 -3.23
CA TRP A 65 3.71 -6.47 -3.91
C TRP A 65 2.30 -6.27 -4.50
N ALA A 66 1.44 -5.49 -3.84
CA ALA A 66 0.10 -5.15 -4.34
C ALA A 66 0.19 -4.13 -5.47
N LYS A 67 1.09 -3.13 -5.34
CA LYS A 67 1.41 -2.20 -6.44
C LYS A 67 1.84 -2.95 -7.71
N GLN A 68 2.72 -3.94 -7.55
CA GLN A 68 3.21 -4.75 -8.68
C GLN A 68 2.08 -5.51 -9.38
N GLU A 69 1.14 -6.09 -8.62
CA GLU A 69 0.01 -6.81 -9.21
C GLU A 69 -0.91 -5.89 -10.01
N LEU A 70 -1.21 -4.69 -9.47
CA LEU A 70 -1.97 -3.67 -10.20
C LEU A 70 -1.26 -3.25 -11.50
N GLN A 71 0.06 -3.10 -11.47
CA GLN A 71 0.86 -2.79 -12.66
C GLN A 71 0.81 -3.92 -13.70
N CYS A 72 0.93 -5.19 -13.28
CA CYS A 72 0.81 -6.35 -14.16
C CYS A 72 -0.55 -6.40 -14.85
N GLN A 73 -1.60 -5.96 -14.16
CA GLN A 73 -2.96 -5.91 -14.70
C GLN A 73 -3.27 -4.65 -15.52
N GLY A 74 -2.34 -3.69 -15.60
CA GLY A 74 -2.47 -2.49 -16.43
C GLY A 74 -3.63 -1.56 -16.03
N VAL A 75 -4.01 -1.55 -14.75
CA VAL A 75 -5.13 -0.72 -14.26
C VAL A 75 -4.74 0.76 -14.25
N GLN A 76 -5.65 1.61 -14.75
CA GLN A 76 -5.44 3.06 -14.90
C GLN A 76 -6.53 3.90 -14.22
N GLU A 77 -7.54 3.26 -13.64
CA GLU A 77 -8.68 3.93 -13.02
C GLU A 77 -8.86 3.46 -11.58
N LEU A 78 -9.26 4.36 -10.68
CA LEU A 78 -9.44 4.07 -9.26
C LEU A 78 -10.39 2.91 -9.01
N THR A 79 -11.57 2.94 -9.62
CA THR A 79 -12.59 1.90 -9.42
C THR A 79 -12.06 0.51 -9.81
N ASN A 80 -11.37 0.43 -10.95
CA ASN A 80 -10.77 -0.82 -11.40
C ASN A 80 -9.62 -1.24 -10.48
N ALA A 81 -8.81 -0.30 -10.00
CA ALA A 81 -7.74 -0.58 -9.06
C ALA A 81 -8.25 -1.11 -7.71
N MET A 82 -9.33 -0.56 -7.18
CA MET A 82 -9.98 -1.04 -5.95
C MET A 82 -10.55 -2.45 -6.15
N MET A 83 -11.26 -2.69 -7.25
CA MET A 83 -11.82 -4.00 -7.58
C MET A 83 -10.74 -5.07 -7.73
N VAL A 84 -9.64 -4.74 -8.44
CA VAL A 84 -8.50 -5.66 -8.57
C VAL A 84 -7.84 -5.87 -7.22
N ALA A 85 -7.59 -4.81 -6.45
CA ALA A 85 -6.95 -4.91 -5.14
C ALA A 85 -7.73 -5.82 -4.17
N GLU A 86 -9.06 -5.81 -4.22
CA GLU A 86 -9.88 -6.76 -3.45
C GLU A 86 -9.68 -8.21 -3.90
N SER A 87 -9.55 -8.46 -5.21
CA SER A 87 -9.40 -9.82 -5.76
C SER A 87 -7.98 -10.41 -5.60
N ILE A 88 -6.97 -9.57 -5.33
CA ILE A 88 -5.60 -10.02 -5.04
C ILE A 88 -5.57 -11.06 -3.91
N MET A 89 -6.50 -10.99 -2.95
CA MET A 89 -6.61 -11.98 -1.86
C MET A 89 -7.13 -13.36 -2.30
N GLU A 90 -7.88 -13.44 -3.40
CA GLU A 90 -8.30 -14.72 -3.98
C GLU A 90 -7.20 -15.36 -4.85
N LEU A 91 -6.33 -14.53 -5.43
CA LEU A 91 -5.27 -14.97 -6.34
C LEU A 91 -3.97 -15.37 -5.63
N ALA A 92 -3.68 -14.84 -4.44
CA ALA A 92 -2.48 -15.20 -3.70
C ALA A 92 -2.59 -16.62 -3.10
N PRO A 93 -1.83 -17.62 -3.56
CA PRO A 93 -1.68 -18.86 -2.80
C PRO A 93 -1.06 -18.45 -1.47
N ARG A 94 -1.59 -18.93 -0.34
CA ARG A 94 -1.04 -18.66 1.00
C ARG A 94 0.47 -18.94 0.99
N ARG A 95 1.29 -17.91 0.85
CA ARG A 95 2.76 -18.01 0.84
C ARG A 95 3.22 -18.12 2.29
N ASP A 96 2.94 -19.28 2.86
CA ASP A 96 3.72 -19.87 3.95
C ASP A 96 5.11 -20.24 3.38
N ARG A 97 5.88 -19.25 2.89
CA ARG A 97 7.18 -19.49 2.25
C ARG A 97 8.05 -18.24 2.07
N PHE A 98 8.19 -17.42 3.09
CA PHE A 98 9.41 -16.63 3.26
C PHE A 98 9.79 -16.72 4.73
N GLU A 99 11.09 -16.81 5.02
CA GLU A 99 11.71 -17.04 6.33
C GLU A 99 11.97 -18.51 6.72
N SER A 100 12.63 -19.31 5.86
CA SER A 100 13.70 -20.22 6.34
C SER A 100 14.44 -20.88 5.19
N SER A 101 15.42 -20.20 4.60
CA SER A 101 16.53 -20.87 3.89
C SER A 101 17.70 -19.90 3.79
N LYS A 102 18.36 -19.64 4.92
CA LYS A 102 19.75 -19.17 4.91
C LYS A 102 20.61 -20.41 4.59
N PRO A 103 21.29 -20.51 3.44
CA PRO A 103 22.27 -21.55 3.27
C PRO A 103 23.47 -21.20 4.14
N ASN A 104 23.68 -22.01 5.19
CA ASN A 104 24.85 -21.99 6.04
C ASN A 104 26.09 -22.31 5.17
N ARG A 105 26.86 -21.30 4.78
CA ARG A 105 28.20 -21.51 4.20
C ARG A 105 29.15 -21.87 5.35
N ARG A 106 29.31 -23.17 5.62
CA ARG A 106 30.43 -23.70 6.38
C ARG A 106 31.50 -24.23 5.43
N ASP A 107 32.73 -23.89 5.80
CA ASP A 107 34.02 -24.47 5.41
C ASP A 107 34.45 -24.31 3.94
N ASN A 108 35.73 -24.26 3.58
CA ASN A 108 36.93 -24.80 4.24
C ASN A 108 38.18 -24.04 3.73
N GLY A 109 39.11 -23.67 4.63
CA GLY A 109 40.39 -23.06 4.28
C GLY A 109 41.47 -24.09 4.00
N TRP A 110 42.30 -23.85 2.97
CA TRP A 110 43.57 -24.55 2.68
C TRP A 110 44.40 -23.72 1.70
N TYR A 111 45.56 -23.21 2.13
CA TYR A 111 46.81 -22.90 1.39
C TYR A 111 47.79 -22.34 2.45
N HIS A 112 49.04 -22.73 2.60
CA HIS A 112 49.94 -23.65 1.89
C HIS A 112 51.04 -23.99 2.92
N GLU A 113 51.35 -25.27 3.12
CA GLU A 113 52.57 -25.70 3.80
C GLU A 113 53.41 -26.34 2.70
N GLU A 114 54.46 -25.64 2.26
CA GLU A 114 55.55 -26.22 1.49
C GLU A 114 56.85 -25.71 2.11
N ASP A 115 57.22 -26.36 3.20
CA ASP A 115 58.61 -26.62 3.51
C ASP A 115 59.03 -27.82 2.66
N GLU A 116 59.95 -27.65 1.70
CA GLU A 116 60.94 -28.70 1.47
C GLU A 116 62.25 -28.16 0.91
N LYS A 117 63.31 -28.69 1.51
CA LYS A 117 64.71 -28.36 1.31
C LYS A 117 65.25 -28.97 0.01
N GLY A 118 66.22 -28.29 -0.59
CA GLY A 118 67.16 -28.82 -1.57
C GLY A 118 68.38 -27.94 -1.63
#